data_AF-A0A7V5KZG5-F1
#
_entry.id   AF-A0A7V5KZG5-F1
#
_cell.length_a   1.000
_cell.length_b   1.000
_cell.length_c   1.000
_cell.angle_alpha   90.00
_cell.angle_beta   90.00
_cell.angle_gamma   90.00
#
_symmetry.space_group_name_H-M   'P 1'
#
loop_
_entity.id
_entity.type
_entity.pdbx_description
1 polymer ?
#
loop_
_entity_poly.entity_id
_entity_poly.type
_entity_poly.pdbx_seq_one_letter_code
_entity_poly.pdbx_strand_id
1 'polypeptide(L)' 'AYGVLLADGPLAGVTARVIFVIGKDGKVAYKQTVPEITEEPNYEEALAAAKAAC' A
#
# COMPACT_ATOMS: atom_id res chain seq x y z
N ALA A 1 -6.60 8.68 -8.13
CA ALA A 1 -6.72 7.21 -7.99
C ALA A 1 -5.35 6.64 -7.67
N TYR A 2 -5.24 5.66 -6.76
CA TYR A 2 -3.94 5.13 -6.28
C TYR A 2 -3.32 4.02 -7.14
N GLY A 3 -3.95 3.67 -8.27
CA GLY A 3 -3.38 2.74 -9.26
C GLY A 3 -3.27 1.28 -8.78
N VAL A 4 -4.05 0.89 -7.77
CA VAL A 4 -3.98 -0.45 -7.14
C VAL A 4 -5.04 -1.42 -7.66
N LEU A 5 -5.83 -1.02 -8.65
CA LEU A 5 -6.88 -1.88 -9.22
C LEU A 5 -6.24 -2.94 -10.10
N LEU A 6 -6.58 -4.20 -9.87
CA LEU A 6 -6.24 -5.28 -10.78
C LEU A 6 -7.17 -5.18 -12.00
N ALA A 7 -6.61 -4.83 -13.16
CA ALA A 7 -7.37 -4.66 -14.39
C ALA A 7 -7.76 -6.01 -15.01
N ASP A 8 -6.88 -7.01 -14.88
CA ASP A 8 -6.98 -8.28 -15.58
C ASP A 8 -6.72 -9.47 -14.64
N GLY A 9 -7.21 -10.66 -15.02
CA GLY A 9 -7.01 -11.91 -14.28
C GLY A 9 -8.21 -12.34 -13.40
N PRO A 10 -8.08 -13.46 -12.67
CA PRO A 10 -9.18 -14.02 -11.87
C PRO A 10 -9.62 -13.10 -10.70
N LEU A 11 -8.79 -12.11 -10.35
CA LEU A 11 -9.06 -11.12 -9.30
C LEU A 11 -9.31 -9.72 -9.89
N ALA A 12 -9.64 -9.63 -11.18
CA ALA A 12 -9.97 -8.36 -11.82
C ALA A 12 -11.11 -7.65 -11.09
N GLY A 13 -10.96 -6.33 -10.90
CA GLY A 13 -11.92 -5.50 -10.15
C GLY A 13 -11.68 -5.44 -8.64
N VAL A 14 -10.73 -6.23 -8.11
CA VAL A 14 -10.29 -6.15 -6.71
C VAL A 14 -9.04 -5.27 -6.62
N THR A 15 -8.85 -4.59 -5.49
CA THR A 15 -7.62 -3.86 -5.21
C THR A 15 -6.51 -4.83 -4.77
N ALA A 16 -5.31 -4.66 -5.31
CA ALA A 16 -4.12 -5.35 -4.83
C ALA A 16 -3.85 -5.04 -3.34
N ARG A 17 -3.12 -5.93 -2.66
CA ARG A 17 -2.70 -5.72 -1.27
C ARG A 17 -1.59 -4.67 -1.23
N VAL A 18 -1.90 -3.48 -0.69
CA VAL A 18 -1.00 -2.32 -0.68
C VAL A 18 -1.13 -1.57 0.63
N ILE A 19 -0.03 -1.07 1.17
CA ILE A 19 0.01 -0.14 2.30
C ILE A 19 0.32 1.26 1.78
N PHE A 20 -0.44 2.25 2.25
CA PHE A 20 -0.14 3.67 2.08
C PHE A 20 -0.06 4.33 3.45
N VAL A 21 0.95 5.17 3.66
CA VAL A 21 1.04 6.07 4.80
C VAL A 21 0.90 7.49 4.29
N ILE A 22 -0.06 8.23 4.86
CA ILE A 22 -0.30 9.63 4.54
C ILE A 22 0.27 10.48 5.68
N GLY A 23 1.15 11.41 5.35
CA GLY A 23 1.74 12.35 6.30
C GLY A 23 0.79 13.47 6.68
N LYS A 24 1.17 14.27 7.68
CA LYS A 24 0.38 15.42 8.16
C LYS A 24 0.12 16.50 7.11
N ASP A 25 0.97 16.57 6.08
CA ASP A 25 0.80 17.46 4.93
C ASP A 25 -0.21 16.93 3.90
N GLY A 26 -0.84 15.79 4.17
CA GLY A 26 -1.80 15.13 3.28
C GLY A 26 -1.16 14.44 2.08
N LYS A 27 0.18 14.31 2.05
CA LYS A 27 0.90 13.62 0.96
C LYS A 27 1.23 12.18 1.36
N VAL A 28 1.43 11.35 0.35
CA VAL A 28 1.88 9.96 0.53
C VAL A 28 3.32 9.99 1.00
N ALA A 29 3.54 9.63 2.27
CA ALA A 29 4.87 9.51 2.87
C ALA A 29 5.49 8.14 2.56
N TYR A 30 4.67 7.11 2.39
CA TYR A 30 5.13 5.75 2.08
C TYR A 30 4.08 4.98 1.28
N LYS A 31 4.56 4.14 0.36
CA LYS A 31 3.75 3.20 -0.42
C LYS A 31 4.50 1.88 -0.53
N GLN A 32 3.82 0.80 -0.18
CA GLN A 32 4.30 -0.56 -0.43
C GLN A 32 3.23 -1.38 -1.12
N THR A 33 3.52 -1.77 -2.36
CA THR A 33 2.72 -2.73 -3.12
C THR A 33 3.26 -4.12 -2.86
N VAL A 34 2.44 -5.04 -2.38
CA VAL A 34 2.84 -6.43 -2.21
C VAL A 34 2.83 -7.11 -3.59
N PRO A 35 3.92 -7.77 -4.02
CA PRO A 35 4.02 -8.37 -5.35
C PRO A 35 3.06 -9.55 -5.53
N GLU A 36 2.75 -10.28 -4.45
CA GLU A 36 1.85 -11.43 -4.44
C GLU A 36 0.74 -11.23 -3.40
N ILE A 37 -0.52 -11.47 -3.77
CA ILE A 37 -1.65 -11.17 -2.88
C ILE A 37 -1.72 -12.11 -1.68
N THR A 38 -1.12 -13.28 -1.79
CA THR A 38 -1.05 -14.27 -0.70
C THR A 38 -0.01 -13.91 0.36
N GLU A 39 0.97 -13.07 0.02
CA GLU A 39 2.01 -12.64 0.94
C GLU A 39 1.57 -11.46 1.82
N GLU A 40 2.21 -11.34 2.97
CA GLU A 40 2.00 -10.24 3.89
C GLU A 40 2.94 -9.07 3.57
N PRO A 41 2.48 -7.82 3.72
CA PRO A 41 3.34 -6.65 3.57
C PRO A 41 4.34 -6.56 4.72
N ASN A 42 5.34 -5.69 4.55
CA ASN A 42 6.29 -5.39 5.62
C ASN A 42 5.66 -4.40 6.61
N TYR A 43 5.09 -4.94 7.68
CA TYR A 43 4.46 -4.13 8.73
C TYR A 43 5.44 -3.25 9.49
N GLU A 44 6.68 -3.71 9.67
CA GLU A 44 7.69 -2.93 10.40
C GLU A 44 8.05 -1.65 9.64
N GLU A 45 8.27 -1.76 8.32
CA GLU A 45 8.53 -0.60 7.46
C GLU A 45 7.33 0.35 7.40
N ALA A 46 6.11 -0.19 7.29
CA ALA A 46 4.89 0.60 7.31
C ALA A 46 4.71 1.38 8.62
N LEU A 47 4.94 0.73 9.77
CA LEU A 47 4.83 1.36 11.08
C LEU A 47 5.95 2.37 11.32
N ALA A 48 7.17 2.08 10.85
CA ALA A 48 8.28 3.03 10.91
C ALA A 48 7.97 4.29 10.08
N ALA A 49 7.45 4.12 8.87
CA ALA A 49 7.01 5.23 8.02
C ALA A 49 5.88 6.04 8.67
N ALA A 50 4.89 5.39 9.29
CA ALA A 50 3.82 6.07 10.01
C ALA A 50 4.33 6.90 11.20
N LYS A 51 5.34 6.38 11.93
CA LYS A 51 6.01 7.12 13.01
C LYS A 51 6.83 8.30 12.49
N ALA A 52 7.56 8.12 11.39
CA ALA A 52 8.37 9.17 10.78
C ALA A 52 7.53 10.28 10.13
N ALA A 53 6.29 9.96 9.73
CA ALA A 53 5.35 10.90 9.14
C ALA A 53 4.56 11.75 10.17
N CYS A 54 4.72 11.46 11.48
CA CYS A 54 4.17 12.23 12.58
C CYS A 54 5.06 13.42 12.97
#